data_AF-A0A9E3UW92-F1
#
_entry.id   AF-A0A9E3UW92-F1
#
_cell.length_a   1.000
_cell.length_b   1.000
_cell.length_c   1.000
_cell.angle_alpha   90.00
_cell.angle_beta   90.00
_cell.angle_gamma   90.00
#
_symmetry.space_group_name_H-M   'P 1'
#
loop_
_entity.id
_entity.type
_entity.pdbx_description
1 polymer ?
#
loop_
_entity_poly.entity_id
_entity_poly.type
_entity_poly.pdbx_seq_one_letter_code
_entity_poly.pdbx_strand_id
1 'polypeptide(L)'
;IRRGIMGFLGAADWSTASAEYRLALYVIGGTSGRSDKRVLDPEAIRAELARGGQLPLGQILRLRIRHMTDGVFLGSKEFVDQMWERHRDKFGKRRKSGARCIRGAPIPGLTVLRDLRVDAVG
;
A
#
# COMPACT_ATOMS: atom_id res chain seq x y z
N ILE A 1 12.58 -5.58 -7.09
CA ILE A 1 11.37 -5.33 -7.93
C ILE A 1 10.87 -3.89 -7.79
N ARG A 2 10.34 -3.43 -6.63
CA ARG A 2 9.76 -2.06 -6.49
C ARG A 2 10.64 -0.92 -7.02
N ARG A 3 11.91 -0.86 -6.58
CA ARG A 3 12.88 0.13 -7.07
C ARG A 3 13.11 0.06 -8.59
N GLY A 4 13.10 -1.13 -9.16
CA GLY A 4 13.27 -1.32 -10.61
C GLY A 4 12.07 -0.81 -11.39
N ILE A 5 10.84 -1.12 -10.94
CA ILE A 5 9.60 -0.61 -11.55
C ILE A 5 9.54 0.91 -11.43
N MET A 6 9.82 1.47 -10.25
CA MET A 6 9.86 2.93 -10.06
C MET A 6 10.87 3.61 -10.98
N GLY A 7 12.08 3.03 -11.13
CA GLY A 7 13.10 3.56 -12.03
C GLY A 7 12.68 3.48 -13.50
N PHE A 8 12.08 2.35 -13.92
CA PHE A 8 11.59 2.16 -15.28
C PHE A 8 10.46 3.14 -15.64
N LEU A 9 9.52 3.38 -14.72
CA LEU A 9 8.40 4.29 -14.92
C LEU A 9 8.74 5.76 -14.65
N GLY A 10 9.92 6.06 -14.09
CA GLY A 10 10.28 7.42 -13.69
C GLY A 10 9.46 7.99 -12.52
N ALA A 11 8.77 7.13 -11.76
CA ALA A 11 7.86 7.53 -10.71
C ALA A 11 8.60 7.90 -9.41
N ALA A 12 8.21 9.02 -8.79
CA ALA A 12 8.83 9.54 -7.57
C ALA A 12 8.60 8.66 -6.33
N ASP A 13 7.47 7.95 -6.29
CA ASP A 13 7.08 7.08 -5.18
C ASP A 13 6.39 5.79 -5.65
N TRP A 14 6.25 4.85 -4.72
CA TRP A 14 5.65 3.55 -5.01
C TRP A 14 4.14 3.62 -5.28
N SER A 15 3.43 4.60 -4.72
CA SER A 15 1.99 4.74 -4.93
C SER A 15 1.70 5.11 -6.39
N THR A 16 2.50 6.01 -6.95
CA THR A 16 2.43 6.40 -8.37
C THR A 16 2.86 5.24 -9.28
N ALA A 17 4.04 4.66 -9.01
CA ALA A 17 4.58 3.57 -9.82
C ALA A 17 3.65 2.34 -9.87
N SER A 18 3.05 1.97 -8.72
CA SER A 18 2.19 0.79 -8.64
C SER A 18 0.86 0.98 -9.37
N ALA A 19 0.32 2.20 -9.39
CA ALA A 19 -0.88 2.53 -10.12
C ALA A 19 -0.66 2.55 -11.62
N GLU A 20 0.41 3.20 -12.09
CA GLU A 20 0.79 3.20 -13.51
C GLU A 20 1.07 1.78 -14.02
N TYR A 21 1.82 1.01 -13.24
CA TYR A 21 2.08 -0.39 -13.56
C TYR A 21 0.79 -1.21 -13.65
N ARG A 22 -0.15 -0.99 -12.72
CA ARG A 22 -1.46 -1.65 -12.74
C ARG A 22 -2.28 -1.28 -13.98
N LEU A 23 -2.31 0.00 -14.37
CA LEU A 23 -2.96 0.41 -15.61
C LEU A 23 -2.36 -0.28 -16.84
N ALA A 24 -1.03 -0.35 -16.92
CA ALA A 24 -0.34 -1.05 -18.00
C ALA A 24 -0.73 -2.54 -18.04
N LEU A 25 -0.78 -3.21 -16.89
CA LEU A 25 -1.21 -4.61 -16.81
C LEU A 25 -2.65 -4.82 -17.28
N TYR A 26 -3.57 -3.91 -16.95
CA TYR A 26 -4.97 -4.00 -17.42
C TYR A 26 -5.07 -3.84 -18.94
N VAL A 27 -4.37 -2.86 -19.51
CA VAL A 27 -4.36 -2.63 -20.97
C VAL A 27 -3.73 -3.82 -21.70
N ILE A 28 -2.57 -4.30 -21.25
CA ILE A 28 -1.89 -5.47 -21.81
C ILE A 28 -2.77 -6.72 -21.68
N GLY A 29 -3.45 -6.88 -20.54
CA GLY A 29 -4.39 -7.97 -20.28
C GLY A 29 -5.63 -7.96 -21.17
N GLY A 30 -5.97 -6.84 -21.79
CA GLY A 30 -7.05 -6.74 -22.78
C GLY A 30 -6.71 -7.32 -24.15
N THR A 31 -5.45 -7.71 -24.39
CA THR A 31 -5.00 -8.25 -25.68
C THR A 31 -4.48 -9.68 -25.52
N SER A 32 -4.98 -10.61 -26.33
CA SER A 32 -4.49 -12.00 -26.37
C SER A 32 -3.22 -12.16 -27.21
N GLY A 33 -2.96 -11.22 -28.12
CA GLY A 33 -1.86 -11.32 -29.08
C GLY A 33 -2.05 -12.56 -29.96
N ARG A 34 -1.03 -13.45 -30.00
CA ARG A 34 -1.06 -14.75 -30.70
C ARG A 34 -1.29 -15.95 -29.75
N SER A 35 -1.77 -15.70 -28.54
CA SER A 35 -1.98 -16.72 -27.51
C SER A 35 -3.47 -16.92 -27.25
N ASP A 36 -3.88 -18.13 -26.86
CA ASP A 36 -5.25 -18.44 -26.43
C ASP A 36 -5.57 -17.98 -25.00
N LYS A 37 -4.78 -17.06 -24.43
CA LYS A 37 -5.04 -16.54 -23.08
C LYS A 37 -6.37 -15.79 -23.05
N ARG A 38 -7.13 -15.97 -21.95
CA ARG A 38 -8.34 -15.18 -21.71
C ARG A 38 -7.96 -13.70 -21.58
N VAL A 39 -8.65 -12.85 -22.32
CA VAL A 39 -8.51 -11.41 -22.22
C VAL A 39 -9.36 -10.87 -21.08
N LEU A 40 -8.90 -9.78 -20.48
CA LEU A 40 -9.69 -9.02 -19.52
C LEU A 40 -10.88 -8.37 -20.22
N ASP A 41 -12.00 -8.33 -19.50
CA ASP A 41 -13.22 -7.66 -19.94
C ASP A 41 -12.95 -6.15 -20.21
N PRO A 42 -13.32 -5.63 -21.40
CA PRO A 42 -13.17 -4.21 -21.73
C PRO A 42 -13.81 -3.26 -20.72
N GLU A 43 -14.95 -3.62 -20.10
CA GLU A 43 -15.59 -2.76 -19.10
C GLU A 43 -14.74 -2.67 -17.83
N ALA A 44 -14.20 -3.80 -17.36
CA ALA A 44 -13.26 -3.81 -16.24
C ALA A 44 -12.00 -2.96 -16.52
N ILE A 45 -11.48 -2.98 -17.75
CA ILE A 45 -10.33 -2.15 -18.16
C ILE A 45 -10.69 -0.66 -18.08
N ARG A 46 -11.83 -0.25 -18.67
CA ARG A 46 -12.29 1.15 -18.62
C ARG A 46 -12.51 1.63 -17.18
N ALA A 47 -13.11 0.79 -16.34
CA ALA A 47 -13.36 1.11 -14.94
C ALA A 47 -12.05 1.32 -14.15
N GLU A 48 -11.01 0.54 -14.44
CA GLU A 48 -9.71 0.70 -13.78
C GLU A 48 -8.96 1.95 -14.29
N LEU A 49 -8.99 2.22 -15.59
CA LEU A 49 -8.45 3.45 -16.19
C LEU A 49 -9.12 4.69 -15.57
N ALA A 50 -10.45 4.69 -15.44
CA ALA A 50 -11.20 5.79 -14.82
C ALA A 50 -10.84 6.00 -13.33
N ARG A 51 -10.43 4.93 -12.62
CA ARG A 51 -9.96 5.01 -11.22
C ARG A 51 -8.49 5.39 -11.09
N GLY A 52 -7.75 5.50 -12.20
CA GLY A 52 -6.33 5.84 -12.19
C GLY A 52 -5.43 4.74 -11.61
N GLY A 53 -5.85 3.48 -11.63
CA GLY A 53 -5.01 2.33 -11.26
C GLY A 53 -4.73 2.14 -9.77
N GLN A 54 -5.29 2.98 -8.90
CA GLN A 54 -5.14 2.82 -7.45
C GLN A 54 -5.97 1.62 -6.95
N LEU A 55 -5.34 0.78 -6.13
CA LEU A 55 -6.00 -0.36 -5.49
C LEU A 55 -7.15 0.12 -4.58
N PRO A 56 -8.40 -0.34 -4.78
CA PRO A 56 -9.49 -0.01 -3.87
C PRO A 56 -9.20 -0.47 -2.45
N LEU A 57 -9.65 0.29 -1.44
CA LEU A 57 -9.43 -0.04 -0.03
C LEU A 57 -9.87 -1.47 0.32
N GLY A 58 -11.02 -1.91 -0.18
CA GLY A 58 -11.50 -3.29 0.04
C GLY A 58 -10.57 -4.37 -0.53
N GLN A 59 -9.81 -4.08 -1.60
CA GLN A 59 -8.78 -4.99 -2.12
C GLN A 59 -7.51 -4.91 -1.28
N ILE A 60 -7.11 -3.71 -0.85
CA ILE A 60 -5.96 -3.51 0.05
C ILE A 60 -6.13 -4.32 1.35
N LEU A 61 -7.32 -4.29 1.96
CA LEU A 61 -7.61 -5.01 3.21
C LEU A 61 -7.58 -6.53 3.07
N ARG A 62 -7.66 -7.07 1.85
CA ARG A 62 -7.51 -8.51 1.58
C ARG A 62 -6.05 -8.93 1.45
N LEU A 63 -5.12 -7.99 1.30
CA LEU A 63 -3.69 -8.28 1.28
C LEU A 63 -3.20 -8.54 2.70
N ARG A 64 -2.09 -9.28 2.80
CA ARG A 64 -1.42 -9.47 4.10
C ARG A 64 -0.66 -8.20 4.47
N ILE A 65 -1.31 -7.34 5.25
CA ILE A 65 -0.70 -6.12 5.78
C ILE A 65 0.02 -6.46 7.09
N ARG A 66 1.35 -6.58 7.03
CA ARG A 66 2.18 -7.02 8.16
C ARG A 66 2.02 -6.13 9.39
N HIS A 67 1.72 -4.84 9.19
CA HIS A 67 1.44 -3.89 10.26
C HIS A 67 0.23 -4.27 11.13
N MET A 68 -0.71 -5.09 10.65
CA MET A 68 -1.83 -5.56 11.46
C MET A 68 -1.39 -6.53 12.57
N THR A 69 -0.26 -7.21 12.38
CA THR A 69 0.31 -8.14 13.37
C THR A 69 1.54 -7.54 14.06
N ASP A 70 2.49 -7.01 13.28
CA ASP A 70 3.78 -6.54 13.78
C ASP A 70 3.78 -5.03 14.12
N GLY A 71 2.65 -4.34 13.92
CA GLY A 71 2.50 -2.90 14.18
C GLY A 71 2.46 -2.52 15.66
N VAL A 72 2.36 -3.49 16.56
CA VAL A 72 2.23 -3.37 18.03
C VAL A 72 0.90 -2.77 18.48
N PHE A 73 0.61 -1.53 18.09
CA PHE A 73 -0.71 -0.92 18.26
C PHE A 73 -1.22 -0.48 16.90
N LEU A 74 -2.53 -0.65 16.68
CA LEU A 74 -3.24 -0.29 15.46
C LEU A 74 -4.46 0.55 15.86
N GLY A 75 -4.66 1.71 15.24
CA GLY A 75 -5.81 2.56 15.53
C GLY A 75 -5.66 3.99 15.01
N SER A 76 -6.52 4.89 15.48
CA SER A 76 -6.37 6.31 15.18
C SER A 76 -5.04 6.86 15.69
N LYS A 77 -4.62 8.00 15.15
CA LYS A 77 -3.40 8.66 15.58
C LYS A 77 -3.40 8.92 17.09
N GLU A 78 -4.52 9.40 17.60
CA GLU A 78 -4.72 9.77 19.01
C GLU A 78 -4.60 8.54 19.91
N PHE A 79 -5.23 7.43 19.52
CA PHE A 79 -5.14 6.17 20.24
C PHE A 79 -3.69 5.64 20.29
N VAL A 80 -2.98 5.63 19.16
CA VAL A 80 -1.61 5.14 19.10
C VAL A 80 -0.65 6.04 19.87
N ASP A 81 -0.83 7.37 19.81
CA ASP A 81 -0.03 8.32 20.57
C ASP A 81 -0.30 8.19 22.08
N GLN A 82 -1.55 7.98 22.51
CA GLN A 82 -1.89 7.72 23.91
C GLN A 82 -1.23 6.42 24.42
N MET A 83 -1.28 5.34 23.63
CA MET A 83 -0.65 4.07 24.01
C MET A 83 0.87 4.15 24.01
N TRP A 84 1.46 4.97 23.13
CA TRP A 84 2.88 5.28 23.13
C TRP A 84 3.31 6.01 24.39
N GLU A 85 2.57 7.04 24.81
CA GLU A 85 2.86 7.82 26.01
C GLU A 85 2.81 6.94 27.27
N ARG A 86 1.79 6.06 27.36
CA ARG A 86 1.66 5.07 28.45
C ARG A 86 2.88 4.15 28.58
N HIS A 87 3.61 3.91 27.49
CA HIS A 87 4.77 3.02 27.44
C HIS A 87 6.05 3.77 27.04
N ARG A 88 6.14 5.06 27.40
CA ARG A 88 7.20 5.95 26.95
C ARG A 88 8.59 5.44 27.29
N ASP A 89 8.75 4.76 28.42
CA ASP A 89 9.95 4.11 28.91
C ASP A 89 10.52 3.06 27.95
N LYS A 90 9.66 2.39 27.17
CA LYS A 90 10.05 1.36 26.19
C LYS A 90 10.62 1.94 24.88
N PHE A 91 10.67 3.26 24.71
CA PHE A 91 11.09 3.91 23.48
C PHE A 91 12.27 4.87 23.67
N GLY A 92 13.15 4.93 22.68
CA GLY A 92 14.32 5.80 22.70
C GLY A 92 13.99 7.28 22.85
N LYS A 93 14.85 8.02 23.57
CA LYS A 93 14.66 9.45 23.91
C LYS A 93 14.34 10.37 22.73
N ARG A 94 14.83 10.04 21.53
CA ARG A 94 14.63 10.82 20.30
C ARG A 94 13.22 10.70 19.70
N ARG A 95 12.44 9.68 20.08
CA ARG A 95 11.08 9.49 19.59
C ARG A 95 10.16 10.46 20.33
N LYS A 96 9.49 11.35 19.58
CA LYS A 96 8.58 12.37 20.11
C LYS A 96 7.09 12.06 19.91
N SER A 97 6.77 11.00 19.17
CA SER A 97 5.39 10.56 18.90
C SER A 97 5.32 9.06 18.60
N GLY A 98 4.14 8.49 18.81
CA GLY A 98 3.81 7.09 18.59
C GLY A 98 3.39 6.79 17.16
N ALA A 99 2.38 7.49 16.65
CA ALA A 99 1.71 7.14 15.41
C ALA A 99 2.62 7.18 14.17
N ARG A 100 2.52 6.14 13.33
CA ARG A 100 3.19 5.99 12.04
C ARG A 100 2.17 5.56 10.98
N CYS A 101 2.32 6.06 9.76
CA CYS A 101 1.48 5.64 8.64
C CYS A 101 1.82 4.20 8.24
N ILE A 102 0.80 3.45 7.79
CA ILE A 102 1.00 2.11 7.23
C ILE A 102 1.68 2.25 5.86
N ARG A 103 2.95 1.81 5.78
CA ARG A 103 3.69 1.85 4.51
C ARG A 103 3.15 0.83 3.52
N GLY A 104 3.02 1.25 2.26
CA GLY A 104 2.63 0.38 1.15
C GLY A 104 1.13 0.06 1.06
N ALA A 105 0.34 0.45 2.06
CA ALA A 105 -1.11 0.31 2.10
C ALA A 105 -1.69 1.50 2.88
N PRO A 106 -1.84 2.68 2.25
CA PRO A 106 -2.41 3.84 2.93
C PRO A 106 -3.88 3.55 3.25
N ILE A 107 -4.18 3.35 4.54
CA ILE A 107 -5.54 3.18 5.04
C ILE A 107 -5.90 4.48 5.78
N PRO A 108 -6.86 5.28 5.26
CA PRO A 108 -7.26 6.53 5.89
C PRO A 108 -7.67 6.33 7.34
N GLY A 109 -7.21 7.22 8.23
CA GLY A 109 -7.54 7.19 9.66
C GLY A 109 -6.86 6.09 10.47
N LEU A 110 -6.07 5.21 9.84
CA LEU A 110 -5.42 4.09 10.51
C LEU A 110 -3.91 4.28 10.58
N THR A 111 -3.38 4.20 11.80
CA THR A 111 -1.97 4.34 12.11
C THR A 111 -1.49 3.18 12.96
N VAL A 112 -0.17 3.03 13.02
CA VAL A 112 0.49 1.98 13.79
C VAL A 112 1.63 2.52 14.62
N LEU A 113 1.99 1.81 15.68
CA LEU A 113 3.11 2.19 16.51
C LEU A 113 4.46 1.85 15.87
N ARG A 114 4.60 0.68 15.21
CA ARG A 114 5.86 0.26 14.62
C ARG A 114 5.94 0.66 13.15
N ASP A 115 7.01 1.37 12.79
CA ASP A 115 7.34 1.72 11.40
C ASP A 115 8.06 0.54 10.71
N LEU A 116 7.32 -0.39 10.09
CA LEU A 116 7.95 -1.49 9.33
C LEU A 116 8.45 -0.96 8.00
N ARG A 117 9.77 -1.07 7.78
CA ARG A 117 10.43 -0.53 6.58
C ARG A 117 10.55 -1.52 5.43
N VAL A 118 10.44 -2.81 5.71
CA VAL A 118 10.58 -3.91 4.75
C VAL A 118 9.37 -4.81 4.80
N ASP A 119 8.94 -5.31 3.63
CA ASP A 119 7.88 -6.31 3.48
C ASP A 119 6.60 -5.99 4.26
N ALA A 120 6.20 -4.72 4.21
CA ALA A 120 5.01 -4.20 4.92
C ALA A 120 3.69 -4.76 4.39
N VAL A 121 3.67 -5.12 3.10
CA VAL A 121 2.52 -5.66 2.37
C VAL A 121 3.04 -6.87 1.60
N GLY A 122 2.42 -8.03 1.84
CA GLY A 122 2.66 -9.28 1.12
C GLY A 122 1.78 -9.42 -0.10
#